data_AF-A0A4P9J776-F1
#
_entry.id   AF-A0A4P9J776-F1
#
_cell.length_a   1.000
_cell.length_b   1.000
_cell.length_c   1.000
_cell.angle_alpha   90.00
_cell.angle_beta   90.00
_cell.angle_gamma   90.00
#
_symmetry.space_group_name_H-M   'P 1'
#
loop_
_entity.id
_entity.type
_entity.pdbx_description
1 polymer ?
#
loop_
_entity_poly.entity_id
_entity_poly.type
_entity_poly.pdbx_seq_one_letter_code
_entity_poly.pdbx_strand_id
1 'polypeptide(L)' 'MLEDPHRFLDVMLSATDEAAALHALQERFDLDEEQGRVAINMQFRSMTDRTRRLIREEAHLLRD' A
#
# COMPACT_ATOMS: atom_id res chain seq x y z
N MET A 1 -3.43 -3.53 11.18
CA MET A 1 -3.03 -4.34 10.00
C MET A 1 -3.80 -3.76 8.83
N LEU A 2 -3.17 -3.42 7.71
CA LEU A 2 -3.87 -2.86 6.54
C LEU A 2 -4.86 -3.90 6.02
N GLU A 3 -6.15 -3.70 6.28
CA GLU A 3 -7.20 -4.67 5.97
C GLU A 3 -7.41 -4.87 4.46
N ASP A 4 -6.92 -3.94 3.63
CA ASP A 4 -7.03 -4.00 2.17
C ASP A 4 -5.81 -3.35 1.47
N PRO A 5 -4.71 -4.12 1.28
CA PRO A 5 -3.50 -3.60 0.64
C PRO A 5 -3.67 -3.29 -0.85
N HIS A 6 -4.65 -3.90 -1.53
CA HIS A 6 -4.93 -3.62 -2.94
C HIS A 6 -5.63 -2.28 -3.11
N ARG A 7 -6.66 -2.00 -2.29
CA ARG A 7 -7.32 -0.70 -2.28
C ARG A 7 -6.39 0.42 -1.86
N PHE A 8 -5.44 0.13 -0.97
CA PHE A 8 -4.40 1.08 -0.60
C PHE A 8 -3.52 1.44 -1.81
N LEU A 9 -3.11 0.44 -2.60
CA LEU A 9 -2.33 0.65 -3.81
C LEU A 9 -3.13 1.40 -4.89
N ASP A 10 -4.41 1.09 -5.06
CA ASP A 10 -5.28 1.80 -6.01
C ASP A 10 -5.40 3.29 -5.67
N VAL A 11 -5.51 3.64 -4.38
CA VAL A 11 -5.48 5.03 -3.93
C VAL A 11 -4.20 5.72 -4.37
N MET A 12 -3.04 5.10 -4.12
CA MET A 12 -1.76 5.69 -4.50
C MET A 12 -1.58 5.84 -6.01
N LEU A 13 -2.05 4.87 -6.80
CA LEU A 13 -1.93 4.90 -8.26
C LEU A 13 -2.91 5.89 -8.92
N SER A 14 -4.01 6.23 -8.24
CA SER A 14 -5.01 7.18 -8.72
C SER A 14 -4.71 8.64 -8.38
N ALA A 15 -3.78 8.88 -7.45
CA ALA A 15 -3.41 10.22 -7.01
C ALA A 15 -2.53 10.94 -8.05
N THR A 16 -2.72 12.25 -8.20
CA THR A 16 -1.97 13.08 -9.15
C THR A 16 -0.51 13.31 -8.71
N ASP A 17 -0.26 13.28 -7.41
CA ASP A 17 1.03 13.51 -6.78
C ASP A 17 1.06 12.92 -5.34
N GLU A 18 2.21 13.02 -4.68
CA GLU A 18 2.43 12.49 -3.34
C GLU A 18 1.54 13.14 -2.27
N ALA A 19 1.26 14.44 -2.38
CA ALA A 19 0.43 15.15 -1.41
C ALA A 19 -1.04 14.71 -1.53
N ALA A 20 -1.53 14.55 -2.77
CA ALA A 20 -2.85 14.00 -3.03
C ALA A 20 -2.97 12.54 -2.55
N ALA A 21 -1.92 11.73 -2.72
CA ALA A 21 -1.90 10.36 -2.22
C ALA A 21 -1.96 10.33 -0.70
N LEU A 22 -1.15 11.14 -0.01
CA LEU A 22 -1.15 11.25 1.44
C LEU A 22 -2.52 11.64 1.98
N HIS A 23 -3.11 12.70 1.42
CA HIS A 23 -4.43 13.16 1.84
C HIS A 23 -5.50 12.08 1.65
N ALA A 24 -5.52 11.40 0.50
CA ALA A 24 -6.47 10.33 0.22
C ALA A 24 -6.29 9.11 1.14
N LEU A 25 -5.05 8.83 1.56
CA LEU A 25 -4.74 7.76 2.52
C LEU A 25 -5.20 8.10 3.93
N GLN A 26 -5.03 9.34 4.37
CA GLN A 26 -5.54 9.83 5.65
C GLN A 26 -7.07 9.72 5.70
N GLU A 27 -7.77 10.20 4.67
CA GLU A 27 -9.24 10.15 4.62
C GLU A 27 -9.82 8.74 4.57
N ARG A 28 -9.20 7.84 3.79
CA ARG A 28 -9.77 6.51 3.53
C ARG A 28 -9.38 5.45 4.54
N PHE A 29 -8.25 5.64 5.23
CA PHE A 29 -7.70 4.66 6.16
C PHE A 29 -7.51 5.21 7.58
N ASP A 30 -8.05 6.42 7.86
CA ASP A 30 -7.99 7.09 9.17
C ASP A 30 -6.55 7.19 9.72
N LEU A 31 -5.62 7.51 8.82
CA LEU A 31 -4.20 7.61 9.14
C LEU A 31 -3.85 9.06 9.52
N ASP A 32 -2.95 9.21 10.48
CA ASP A 32 -2.27 10.49 10.68
C ASP A 32 -1.22 10.75 9.57
N GLU A 33 -0.63 11.94 9.58
CA GLU A 33 0.36 12.34 8.55
C GLU A 33 1.60 11.44 8.55
N GLU A 34 2.09 11.05 9.73
CA GLU A 34 3.28 10.21 9.86
C GLU A 34 2.98 8.79 9.37
N GLN A 35 1.85 8.23 9.80
CA GLN A 35 1.34 6.93 9.38
C GLN A 35 1.13 6.88 7.87
N GLY A 36 0.54 7.92 7.28
CA GLY A 36 0.35 8.02 5.84
C GLY A 36 1.69 8.06 5.08
N ARG A 37 2.65 8.88 5.52
CA ARG A 37 4.00 8.95 4.91
C ARG A 37 4.76 7.63 5.03
N VAL A 38 4.68 6.96 6.17
CA VAL A 38 5.32 5.65 6.37
C VAL A 38 4.65 4.61 5.48
N ALA A 39 3.33 4.64 5.35
CA ALA A 39 2.58 3.69 4.53
C ALA A 39 2.88 3.86 3.03
N ILE A 40 3.01 5.10 2.53
CA ILE A 40 3.50 5.39 1.16
C ILE A 40 4.89 4.77 0.95
N ASN A 41 5.83 5.03 1.86
CA ASN A 41 7.20 4.49 1.79
C ASN A 41 7.23 2.95 1.82
N MET A 42 6.40 2.33 2.66
CA MET A 42 6.27 0.87 2.71
C MET A 42 5.74 0.31 1.40
N GLN A 43 4.71 0.92 0.80
CA GLN A 43 4.17 0.44 -0.46
C GLN A 43 5.16 0.55 -1.63
N PHE A 44 5.92 1.63 -1.74
CA PHE A 44 6.99 1.73 -2.75
C PHE A 44 8.02 0.59 -2.61
N ARG A 45 8.37 0.21 -1.37
CA ARG A 45 9.25 -0.94 -1.10
C ARG A 45 8.59 -2.29 -1.42
N SER A 46 7.28 -2.41 -1.21
CA SER A 46 6.47 -3.59 -1.54
C SER A 46 6.27 -3.77 -3.05
N MET A 47 6.40 -2.70 -3.84
CA MET A 47 6.29 -2.74 -5.31
C MET A 47 7.56 -3.23 -6.01
N THR A 48 8.65 -3.54 -5.30
CA THR A 48 9.79 -4.18 -5.96
C THR A 48 9.37 -5.54 -6.54
N ASP A 49 9.91 -5.90 -7.70
CA ASP A 49 9.65 -7.20 -8.35
C ASP A 49 9.99 -8.39 -7.45
N ARG A 50 10.92 -8.21 -6.52
CA ARG A 50 11.25 -9.19 -5.49
C ARG A 50 10.11 -9.37 -4.50
N THR A 51 9.62 -8.29 -3.91
CA THR A 51 8.54 -8.34 -2.92
C THR A 51 7.23 -8.84 -3.54
N ARG A 52 6.92 -8.44 -4.78
CA ARG A 52 5.75 -8.97 -5.51
C ARG A 52 5.80 -10.46 -5.76
N ARG A 53 6.99 -11.03 -5.99
CA ARG A 53 7.17 -12.49 -6.14
C ARG A 53 6.95 -13.22 -4.83
N LEU A 54 7.55 -12.74 -3.74
CA LEU A 54 7.39 -13.32 -2.40
C LEU A 54 5.92 -13.36 -1.95
N ILE A 55 5.17 -12.27 -2.15
CA ILE A 55 3.73 -12.23 -1.81
C ILE A 55 2.93 -13.28 -2.61
N ARG A 56 3.25 -13.48 -3.89
CA ARG A 56 2.57 -14.50 -4.72
C ARG A 56 2.89 -15.91 -4.26
N GLU A 57 4.15 -16.17 -3.90
CA GLU A 57 4.60 -17.46 -3.39
C GLU A 57 3.92 -17.80 -2.06
N GLU A 58 3.85 -16.85 -1.12
CA GLU A 58 3.14 -17.02 0.15
C GLU A 58 1.63 -17.22 -0.05
N ALA A 59 0.99 -16.49 -0.96
CA ALA A 59 -0.42 -16.65 -1.26
C ALA A 59 -0.75 -18.02 -1.89
N HIS A 60 0.18 -18.60 -2.66
CA HIS A 60 0.05 -19.97 -3.16
C HIS A 60 0.13 -21.00 -2.04
N LEU A 61 1.08 -20.85 -1.11
CA LEU A 61 1.25 -21.76 0.02
C LEU A 61 0.07 -21.76 1.01
N LEU A 62 -0.70 -20.68 1.08
CA LEU A 62 -1.89 -20.57 1.92
C LEU A 62 -3.17 -21.14 1.26
N ARG A 63 -3.13 -21.51 -0.02
CA ARG A 63 -4.26 -22.08 -0.77
C ARG A 63 -4.21 -23.61 -0.90
N ASP A 64 -3.09 -24.22 -0.52
CA ASP A 64 -2.88 -25.68 -0.44
C ASP A 64 -3.05 -26.17 1.02
#